data_AF-A0A0P7VLY3-F1
#
_entry.id   AF-A0A0P7VLY3-F1
#
_cell.length_a   1.000
_cell.length_b   1.000
_cell.length_c   1.000
_cell.angle_alpha   90.00
_cell.angle_beta   90.00
_cell.angle_gamma   90.00
#
_symmetry.space_group_name_H-M   'P 1'
#
loop_
_entity.id
_entity.type
_entity.pdbx_description
1 polymer ?
#
loop_
_entity_poly.entity_id
_entity_poly.type
_entity_poly.pdbx_seq_one_letter_code
_entity_poly.pdbx_strand_id
1 'polypeptide(L)'
;MNDNALAAPNSFHNSASRPFRTDLVEMPESWADAVAKVAALDAEWEALDLDDEEESARVSDLHDHTMLAFLRMPAPDAEGLIYKLRALHSDGRIECEDETLDQICREIAALG
;
A
#
# COMPACT_ATOMS: atom_id res chain seq x y z
N MET A 1 32.95 37.64 3.34
CA MET A 1 32.03 37.89 4.47
C MET A 1 30.65 38.07 3.83
N ASN A 2 29.71 37.14 3.81
CA ASN A 2 29.43 36.03 4.72
C ASN A 2 28.96 34.83 3.88
N ASP A 3 29.56 33.67 4.17
CA ASP A 3 29.04 32.35 3.82
C ASP A 3 27.73 32.13 4.57
N ASN A 4 26.71 31.66 3.87
CA ASN A 4 25.67 30.87 4.53
C ASN A 4 25.28 29.71 3.61
N ALA A 5 26.08 28.66 3.73
CA ALA A 5 25.73 27.32 3.33
C ALA A 5 24.56 26.85 4.22
N LEU A 6 23.33 26.92 3.71
CA LEU A 6 22.31 26.00 4.18
C LEU A 6 22.50 24.69 3.41
N ALA A 7 23.33 23.83 3.98
CA ALA A 7 23.30 22.42 3.63
C ALA A 7 21.87 21.91 3.81
N ALA A 8 21.32 21.24 2.79
CA ALA A 8 20.24 20.30 2.97
C ALA A 8 20.87 18.92 3.23
N PRO A 9 21.02 18.47 4.49
CA PRO A 9 21.28 17.07 4.75
C PRO A 9 19.92 16.36 4.78
N ASN A 10 19.63 15.59 3.74
CA ASN A 10 19.34 14.16 3.88
C ASN A 10 18.94 13.56 2.53
N SER A 11 19.91 12.87 1.95
CA SER A 11 19.80 11.53 1.37
C SER A 11 18.38 11.14 0.92
N PHE A 12 17.97 11.63 -0.25
CA PHE A 12 17.15 10.77 -1.10
C PHE A 12 17.98 9.50 -1.29
N HIS A 13 17.54 8.40 -0.69
CA HIS A 13 18.01 7.09 -1.07
C HIS A 13 17.69 6.96 -2.56
N ASN A 14 18.69 7.22 -3.38
CA ASN A 14 18.68 6.85 -4.78
C ASN A 14 18.85 5.33 -4.77
N SER A 15 17.74 4.61 -4.51
CA SER A 15 17.62 3.21 -4.86
C SER A 15 17.72 3.17 -6.38
N ALA A 16 18.94 3.02 -6.86
CA ALA A 16 19.22 2.71 -8.25
C ALA A 16 18.35 1.52 -8.63
N SER A 17 17.26 1.80 -9.34
CA SER A 17 16.73 1.06 -10.47
C SER A 17 17.04 -0.44 -10.42
N ARG A 18 16.52 -1.16 -9.42
CA ARG A 18 16.35 -2.60 -9.57
C ARG A 18 15.32 -2.78 -10.69
N PRO A 19 15.65 -3.40 -11.83
CA PRO A 19 14.65 -3.67 -12.85
C PRO A 19 13.54 -4.50 -12.19
N PHE A 20 12.34 -3.94 -12.12
CA PHE A 20 11.17 -4.62 -11.60
C PHE A 20 11.00 -5.95 -12.36
N ARG A 21 10.99 -7.07 -11.64
CA ARG A 21 10.42 -8.31 -12.16
C ARG A 21 8.91 -8.15 -12.16
N THR A 22 8.40 -7.49 -13.19
CA THR A 22 6.97 -7.41 -13.52
C THR A 22 6.33 -8.77 -13.80
N ASP A 23 7.14 -9.83 -13.83
CA ASP A 23 6.78 -11.16 -14.30
C ASP A 23 6.14 -12.03 -13.20
N LEU A 24 6.10 -11.55 -11.94
CA LEU A 24 5.74 -12.38 -10.78
C LEU A 24 4.33 -12.22 -10.23
N VAL A 25 3.57 -11.16 -10.58
CA VAL A 25 2.16 -11.05 -10.20
C VAL A 25 1.34 -10.68 -11.41
N GLU A 26 0.49 -11.61 -11.84
CA GLU A 26 -0.57 -11.31 -12.78
C GLU A 26 -1.40 -10.16 -12.21
N MET A 27 -1.44 -9.04 -12.92
CA MET A 27 -2.27 -7.90 -12.55
C MET A 27 -3.71 -8.37 -12.32
N PRO A 28 -4.37 -7.93 -11.24
CA PRO A 28 -5.70 -8.41 -10.95
C PRO A 28 -6.68 -8.07 -12.07
N GLU A 29 -7.40 -9.07 -12.57
CA GLU A 29 -8.31 -8.91 -13.71
C GLU A 29 -9.67 -8.35 -13.28
N SER A 30 -9.99 -8.46 -12.00
CA SER A 30 -11.25 -8.00 -11.41
C SER A 30 -11.06 -7.53 -9.97
N TRP A 31 -12.05 -6.81 -9.43
CA TRP A 31 -12.02 -6.38 -8.03
C TRP A 31 -11.93 -7.55 -7.05
N ALA A 32 -12.70 -8.61 -7.27
CA ALA A 32 -12.67 -9.80 -6.44
C ALA A 32 -11.31 -10.51 -6.48
N ASP A 33 -10.70 -10.56 -7.67
CA ASP A 33 -9.34 -11.09 -7.84
C ASP A 33 -8.29 -10.22 -7.13
N ALA A 34 -8.44 -8.89 -7.18
CA ALA A 34 -7.56 -7.96 -6.48
C ALA A 34 -7.63 -8.13 -4.96
N VAL A 35 -8.84 -8.23 -4.39
CA VAL A 35 -9.04 -8.47 -2.95
C VAL A 35 -8.46 -9.82 -2.54
N ALA A 36 -8.69 -10.87 -3.33
CA ALA A 36 -8.14 -12.20 -3.05
C ALA A 36 -6.60 -12.23 -3.10
N LYS A 37 -5.99 -11.55 -4.07
CA LYS A 37 -4.53 -11.42 -4.20
C LYS A 37 -3.90 -10.64 -3.04
N VAL A 38 -4.53 -9.54 -2.61
CA VAL A 38 -4.09 -8.80 -1.42
C VAL A 38 -4.17 -9.66 -0.16
N ALA A 39 -5.31 -10.33 0.07
CA ALA A 39 -5.49 -11.19 1.24
C ALA A 39 -4.53 -12.39 1.26
N ALA A 40 -4.20 -12.96 0.09
CA ALA A 40 -3.20 -14.01 -0.02
C ALA A 40 -1.79 -13.50 0.32
N LEU A 41 -1.41 -12.31 -0.14
CA LEU A 41 -0.12 -11.70 0.16
C LEU A 41 0.02 -11.30 1.64
N ASP A 42 -1.05 -10.81 2.27
CA ASP A 42 -1.08 -10.54 3.71
C ASP A 42 -0.78 -11.83 4.51
N ALA A 43 -1.43 -12.94 4.15
CA ALA A 43 -1.22 -14.23 4.81
C ALA A 43 0.18 -14.81 4.54
N GLU A 44 0.72 -14.64 3.33
CA GLU A 44 2.11 -15.01 3.02
C GLU A 44 3.12 -14.17 3.82
N TRP A 45 2.85 -12.88 4.02
CA TRP A 45 3.69 -12.00 4.84
C TRP A 45 3.67 -12.40 6.32
N GLU A 46 2.50 -12.74 6.87
CA GLU A 46 2.37 -13.25 8.24
C GLU A 46 3.08 -14.61 8.46
N ALA A 47 3.16 -15.43 7.41
CA ALA A 47 3.80 -16.75 7.45
C ALA A 47 5.31 -16.71 7.20
N LEU A 48 5.85 -15.55 6.80
CA LEU A 48 7.25 -15.42 6.40
C LEU A 48 8.20 -15.49 7.59
N ASP A 49 9.33 -16.17 7.42
CA ASP A 49 10.44 -16.10 8.36
C ASP A 49 11.19 -14.77 8.16
N LEU A 50 10.98 -13.82 9.08
CA LEU A 50 11.56 -12.49 9.00
C LEU A 50 13.09 -12.48 9.14
N ASP A 51 13.70 -13.61 9.51
CA ASP A 51 15.15 -13.76 9.61
C ASP A 51 15.84 -13.88 8.24
N ASP A 52 15.10 -14.20 7.17
CA ASP A 52 15.58 -14.12 5.79
C ASP A 52 15.30 -12.72 5.21
N GLU A 53 16.30 -11.84 5.30
CA GLU A 53 16.21 -10.46 4.79
C GLU A 53 15.93 -10.38 3.28
N GLU A 54 16.39 -11.35 2.48
CA GLU A 54 16.19 -11.34 1.03
C GLU A 54 14.76 -11.75 0.67
N GLU A 55 14.23 -12.76 1.34
CA GLU A 55 12.84 -13.18 1.16
C GLU A 55 11.85 -12.14 1.71
N SER A 56 12.14 -11.57 2.88
CA SER A 56 11.35 -10.50 3.50
C SER A 56 11.26 -9.27 2.60
N ALA A 57 12.40 -8.82 2.04
CA ALA A 57 12.40 -7.70 1.10
C ALA A 57 11.60 -8.01 -0.17
N ARG A 58 11.70 -9.24 -0.71
CA ARG A 58 10.97 -9.65 -1.91
C ARG A 58 9.45 -9.63 -1.70
N VAL A 59 8.97 -10.16 -0.57
CA VAL A 59 7.53 -10.22 -0.28
C VAL A 59 6.98 -8.83 0.05
N SER A 60 7.76 -7.98 0.75
CA SER A 60 7.41 -6.57 0.98
C SER A 60 7.21 -5.80 -0.33
N ASP A 61 8.16 -5.88 -1.26
CA ASP A 61 8.06 -5.20 -2.57
C ASP A 61 6.82 -5.67 -3.36
N LEU A 62 6.47 -6.95 -3.24
CA LEU A 62 5.33 -7.57 -3.91
C LEU A 62 3.99 -7.13 -3.31
N HIS A 63 3.94 -7.08 -1.99
CA HIS A 63 2.81 -6.60 -1.22
C HIS A 63 2.51 -5.14 -1.56
N ASP A 64 3.51 -4.27 -1.48
CA ASP A 64 3.40 -2.85 -1.84
C ASP A 64 2.88 -2.68 -3.27
N HIS A 65 3.44 -3.44 -4.22
CA HIS A 65 3.00 -3.36 -5.61
C HIS A 65 1.53 -3.75 -5.79
N THR A 66 1.11 -4.84 -5.16
CA THR A 66 -0.26 -5.35 -5.28
C THR A 66 -1.26 -4.41 -4.58
N MET A 67 -0.89 -3.85 -3.44
CA MET A 67 -1.64 -2.80 -2.76
C MET A 67 -1.79 -1.55 -3.63
N LEU A 68 -0.72 -1.10 -4.29
CA LEU A 68 -0.78 0.03 -5.21
C LEU A 68 -1.68 -0.24 -6.42
N ALA A 69 -1.62 -1.46 -6.99
CA ALA A 69 -2.48 -1.86 -8.09
C ALA A 69 -3.96 -1.85 -7.65
N PHE A 70 -4.26 -2.44 -6.50
CA PHE A 70 -5.59 -2.46 -5.91
C PHE A 70 -6.15 -1.05 -5.65
N LEU A 71 -5.35 -0.16 -5.05
CA LEU A 71 -5.75 1.22 -4.77
C LEU A 71 -6.09 2.03 -6.04
N ARG A 72 -5.49 1.68 -7.19
CA ARG A 72 -5.73 2.33 -8.48
C ARG A 72 -6.96 1.80 -9.22
N MET A 73 -7.49 0.64 -8.85
CA MET A 73 -8.72 0.12 -9.44
C MET A 73 -9.92 0.98 -9.02
N PRO A 74 -11.02 1.08 -9.78
CA PRO A 74 -12.26 1.67 -9.29
C PRO A 74 -12.90 0.77 -8.22
N ALA A 75 -13.45 1.36 -7.15
CA ALA A 75 -14.21 0.60 -6.16
C ALA A 75 -15.62 0.28 -6.73
N PRO A 76 -16.10 -0.96 -6.66
CA PRO A 76 -17.39 -1.34 -7.23
C PRO A 76 -18.58 -0.99 -6.33
N ASP A 77 -18.38 -0.88 -5.02
CA ASP A 77 -19.42 -0.68 -4.01
C ASP A 77 -18.91 0.06 -2.76
N ALA A 78 -19.81 0.28 -1.80
CA ALA A 78 -19.52 0.95 -0.53
C ALA A 78 -18.48 0.19 0.31
N GLU A 79 -18.55 -1.14 0.38
CA GLU A 79 -17.56 -1.96 1.10
C GLU A 79 -16.15 -1.81 0.51
N GLY A 80 -16.03 -1.84 -0.82
CA GLY A 80 -14.76 -1.65 -1.51
C GLY A 80 -14.18 -0.25 -1.33
N LEU A 81 -15.03 0.78 -1.23
CA LEU A 81 -14.61 2.15 -0.92
C LEU A 81 -14.11 2.28 0.53
N ILE A 82 -14.83 1.67 1.49
CA ILE A 82 -14.44 1.64 2.90
C ILE A 82 -13.09 0.94 3.06
N TYR A 83 -12.91 -0.23 2.43
CA TYR A 83 -11.65 -0.97 2.50
C TYR A 83 -10.48 -0.12 1.98
N LYS A 84 -10.65 0.57 0.85
CA LYS A 84 -9.62 1.48 0.32
C LYS A 84 -9.29 2.63 1.25
N LEU A 85 -10.30 3.26 1.86
CA LEU A 85 -10.07 4.37 2.78
C LEU A 85 -9.22 3.94 3.99
N ARG A 86 -9.52 2.75 4.53
CA ARG A 86 -8.71 2.16 5.61
C ARG A 86 -7.30 1.80 5.16
N ALA A 87 -7.15 1.23 3.97
CA ALA A 87 -5.83 0.92 3.41
C ALA A 87 -4.98 2.19 3.20
N LEU A 88 -5.57 3.26 2.65
CA LEU A 88 -4.88 4.55 2.45
C LEU A 88 -4.52 5.23 3.76
N HIS A 89 -5.34 5.09 4.79
CA HIS A 89 -5.05 5.62 6.13
C HIS A 89 -3.92 4.85 6.81
N SER A 90 -3.95 3.51 6.77
CA SER A 90 -2.88 2.66 7.31
C SER A 90 -1.55 2.88 6.60
N ASP A 91 -1.55 3.17 5.30
CA ASP A 91 -0.36 3.50 4.50
C ASP A 91 0.09 4.97 4.69
N GLY A 92 -0.57 5.74 5.55
CA GLY A 92 -0.22 7.14 5.85
C GLY A 92 -0.53 8.13 4.70
N ARG A 93 -1.27 7.71 3.68
CA ARG A 93 -1.68 8.59 2.55
C ARG A 93 -2.87 9.48 2.89
N ILE A 94 -3.68 9.06 3.84
CA ILE A 94 -4.76 9.85 4.43
C ILE A 94 -4.41 10.04 5.89
N GLU A 95 -4.02 11.26 6.25
CA GLU A 95 -3.82 11.63 7.65
C GLU A 95 -5.14 12.15 8.22
N CYS A 96 -5.78 11.35 9.07
CA CYS A 96 -6.92 11.76 9.87
C CYS A 96 -7.00 10.94 11.16
N GLU A 97 -7.76 11.42 12.14
CA GLU A 97 -8.02 10.68 13.36
C GLU A 97 -8.87 9.43 13.05
N ASP A 98 -8.61 8.32 13.74
CA ASP A 98 -9.35 7.05 13.56
C ASP A 98 -10.86 7.25 13.70
N GLU A 99 -11.30 8.10 14.64
CA GLU A 99 -12.71 8.43 14.84
C GLU A 99 -13.33 9.11 13.61
N THR A 100 -12.55 9.96 12.93
CA THR A 100 -12.97 10.65 11.70
C THR A 100 -13.08 9.65 10.55
N LEU A 101 -12.09 8.77 10.40
CA LEU A 101 -12.12 7.71 9.40
C LEU A 101 -13.33 6.79 9.60
N ASP A 102 -13.60 6.38 10.84
CA ASP A 102 -14.74 5.52 11.19
C ASP A 102 -16.08 6.21 10.95
N GLN A 103 -16.17 7.53 11.17
CA GLN A 103 -17.37 8.30 10.84
C GLN A 103 -17.60 8.33 9.33
N ILE A 104 -16.56 8.61 8.53
CA ILE A 104 -16.64 8.59 7.06
C ILE A 104 -17.06 7.20 6.56
N CYS A 105 -16.47 6.13 7.10
CA CYS A 105 -16.81 4.77 6.71
C CYS A 105 -18.28 4.44 7.04
N ARG A 106 -18.79 4.90 8.18
CA ARG A 106 -20.21 4.73 8.56
C ARG A 106 -21.15 5.49 7.63
N GLU A 107 -20.79 6.69 7.22
CA GLU A 107 -21.58 7.48 6.27
C GLU A 107 -21.62 6.81 4.90
N ILE A 108 -20.49 6.30 4.41
CA ILE A 108 -20.42 5.55 3.14
C ILE A 108 -21.29 4.30 3.21
N ALA A 109 -21.23 3.54 4.32
CA ALA A 109 -22.09 2.37 4.51
C ALA A 109 -23.59 2.74 4.55
N ALA A 110 -23.94 3.90 5.11
CA ALA A 110 -25.32 4.38 5.20
C ALA A 110 -25.86 4.92 3.85
N LEU A 111 -24.98 5.29 2.92
CA LEU A 111 -25.32 5.76 1.58
C LEU A 111 -25.48 4.61 0.56
N GLY A 112 -25.23 3.37 0.97
CA GLY A 112 -25.41 2.15 0.16
C GLY A 112 -26.88 1.75 0.02
#